data_AF-A0A242ZCN9-F1
#
_entry.id   AF-A0A242ZCN9-F1
#
_cell.length_a   1.000
_cell.length_b   1.000
_cell.length_c   1.000
_cell.angle_alpha   90.00
_cell.angle_beta   90.00
_cell.angle_gamma   90.00
#
_symmetry.space_group_name_H-M   'P 1'
#
loop_
_entity.id
_entity.type
_entity.pdbx_description
1 polymer ?
#
loop_
_entity_poly.entity_id
_entity_poly.type
_entity_poly.pdbx_seq_one_letter_code
_entity_poly.pdbx_strand_id
1 'polypeptide(L)'
;MKVYVKIAMLFLAFTCIFALVACKGTDEKKETNPTSENSKNEQNNSAEEKKEPDAKSNNEGSTKPKTDSSTKDTVINQKSINYVKDLFELAKEGKVPNVPFAAHTGDIEEIEKAWGKADKTEQAGNGMYATFTNKNVSFGFNKGSQVFDVRSYHAELKSITLQEIEKALGKPASVKVNGEDQIYVYKVNNQFELKFIIPKSTGKVNHISVFSPEDSINKMAG
;
A
#
# COMPACT_ATOMS: atom_id res chain seq x y z
N MET A 1 -22.84 18.65 -39.95
CA MET A 1 -23.16 20.06 -39.62
C MET A 1 -22.71 20.32 -38.19
N LYS A 2 -21.66 21.15 -38.02
CA LYS A 2 -21.16 21.59 -36.72
C LYS A 2 -21.98 22.81 -36.30
N VAL A 3 -22.62 22.75 -35.14
CA VAL A 3 -23.23 23.93 -34.52
C VAL A 3 -22.60 24.08 -33.15
N TYR A 4 -21.70 25.06 -33.04
CA TYR A 4 -21.16 25.56 -31.79
C TYR A 4 -22.21 26.47 -31.16
N VAL A 5 -22.55 26.22 -29.90
CA VAL A 5 -23.25 27.20 -29.06
C VAL A 5 -22.34 27.51 -27.88
N LYS A 6 -21.71 28.70 -27.97
CA LYS A 6 -21.09 29.44 -26.87
C LYS A 6 -22.20 30.01 -25.97
N ILE A 7 -21.79 30.58 -24.83
CA ILE A 7 -22.51 31.53 -23.93
C ILE A 7 -23.12 30.80 -22.72
N ALA A 8 -22.92 31.19 -21.45
CA ALA A 8 -22.24 32.32 -20.84
C ALA A 8 -21.76 31.93 -19.43
N MET A 9 -20.62 32.50 -19.01
CA MET A 9 -20.27 32.65 -17.60
C MET A 9 -21.20 33.68 -16.96
N LEU A 10 -21.86 33.30 -15.87
CA LEU A 10 -22.47 34.25 -14.94
C LEU A 10 -21.75 34.11 -13.59
N PHE A 11 -20.86 35.06 -13.31
CA PHE A 11 -20.26 35.26 -12.00
C PHE A 11 -21.35 35.77 -11.04
N LEU A 12 -21.74 34.96 -10.06
CA LEU A 12 -22.52 35.42 -8.92
C LEU A 12 -21.58 35.55 -7.71
N ALA A 13 -21.08 36.76 -7.50
CA ALA A 13 -20.36 37.11 -6.28
C ALA A 13 -21.36 37.17 -5.12
N PHE A 14 -21.21 36.27 -4.14
CA PHE A 14 -21.93 36.35 -2.87
C PHE A 14 -20.94 36.65 -1.75
N THR A 15 -20.69 37.93 -1.53
CA THR A 15 -19.99 38.45 -0.35
C THR A 15 -21.01 38.72 0.75
N CYS A 16 -21.01 37.90 1.81
CA CYS A 16 -21.63 38.26 3.08
C CYS A 16 -20.66 38.07 4.23
N ILE A 17 -20.74 39.03 5.13
CA ILE A 17 -19.77 39.50 6.11
C ILE A 17 -19.93 38.77 7.46
N PHE A 18 -18.78 38.50 8.07
CA PHE A 18 -18.43 38.36 9.49
C PHE A 18 -19.53 38.26 10.57
N ALA A 19 -19.31 37.29 11.48
CA ALA A 19 -19.48 37.51 12.92
C ALA A 19 -18.40 36.74 13.69
N LEU A 20 -17.46 37.48 14.28
CA LEU A 20 -16.58 37.01 15.36
C LEU A 20 -17.35 37.07 16.66
N VAL A 21 -17.44 35.97 17.40
CA VAL A 21 -17.85 35.96 18.81
C VAL A 21 -16.62 35.66 19.64
N ALA A 22 -16.20 36.67 20.40
CA ALA A 22 -15.19 36.59 21.44
C ALA A 22 -15.88 36.35 22.79
N CYS A 23 -15.44 35.34 23.54
CA CYS A 23 -15.67 35.24 24.97
C CYS A 23 -14.32 35.24 25.70
N LYS A 24 -14.18 36.19 26.61
CA LYS A 24 -13.10 36.33 27.60
C LYS A 24 -13.47 35.62 28.92
N GLY A 25 -12.46 35.26 29.70
CA GLY A 25 -12.54 34.86 31.12
C GLY A 25 -11.53 33.75 31.43
N THR A 26 -10.25 34.00 31.75
CA THR A 26 -9.64 34.59 32.97
C THR A 26 -9.34 33.54 34.07
N ASP A 27 -8.03 33.44 34.33
CA ASP A 27 -7.27 33.10 35.54
C ASP A 27 -7.02 31.66 36.03
N GLU A 28 -5.76 31.53 36.44
CA GLU A 28 -4.95 30.41 36.89
C GLU A 28 -5.43 29.74 38.19
N LYS A 29 -5.03 28.48 38.35
CA LYS A 29 -4.45 28.02 39.61
C LYS A 29 -3.34 27.00 39.39
N LYS A 30 -2.21 27.28 40.02
CA LYS A 30 -0.97 26.52 40.14
C LYS A 30 -0.97 25.68 41.42
N GLU A 31 -0.02 24.74 41.47
CA GLU A 31 0.47 23.87 42.57
C GLU A 31 0.12 22.37 42.34
N THR A 32 1.05 21.41 42.39
CA THR A 32 2.22 21.24 43.29
C THR A 32 3.36 20.40 42.65
N ASN A 33 4.56 20.62 43.20
CA ASN A 33 5.93 20.10 42.95
C ASN A 33 6.12 18.59 43.35
N PRO A 34 7.34 17.94 43.36
CA PRO A 34 8.71 18.42 43.11
C PRO A 34 9.69 17.55 42.27
N THR A 35 10.74 18.22 41.78
CA THR A 35 12.21 17.94 41.80
C THR A 35 12.78 16.51 41.85
N SER A 36 13.73 16.23 40.95
CA SER A 36 15.16 15.91 41.22
C SER A 36 15.95 15.84 39.89
N GLU A 37 16.82 16.82 39.62
CA GLU A 37 18.31 16.74 39.69
C GLU A 37 18.93 15.78 38.66
N ASN A 38 19.44 16.30 37.54
CA ASN A 38 20.82 16.75 37.30
C ASN A 38 21.85 15.61 37.17
N SER A 39 22.46 15.47 35.98
CA SER A 39 23.93 15.52 35.81
C SER A 39 24.35 15.34 34.36
N LYS A 40 25.20 16.28 33.90
CA LYS A 40 26.19 16.10 32.82
C LYS A 40 27.17 14.99 33.21
N ASN A 41 27.73 14.24 32.25
CA ASN A 41 29.00 14.59 31.59
C ASN A 41 29.61 13.40 30.79
N GLU A 42 30.15 13.75 29.62
CA GLU A 42 31.38 13.28 28.94
C GLU A 42 31.86 11.81 28.91
N GLN A 43 31.99 11.33 27.67
CA GLN A 43 33.23 10.89 26.99
C GLN A 43 34.16 9.85 27.65
N ASN A 44 34.41 8.71 26.96
CA ASN A 44 35.74 8.38 26.42
C ASN A 44 35.81 7.04 25.67
N ASN A 45 36.65 7.05 24.63
CA ASN A 45 37.13 5.96 23.79
C ASN A 45 37.94 4.91 24.57
N SER A 46 37.99 3.66 24.07
CA SER A 46 39.27 3.00 23.75
C SER A 46 39.05 1.77 22.85
N ALA A 47 40.09 1.44 22.09
CA ALA A 47 40.16 0.56 20.94
C ALA A 47 40.74 -0.85 21.25
N GLU A 48 40.99 -1.59 20.15
CA GLU A 48 41.84 -2.79 19.96
C GLU A 48 41.23 -4.18 20.24
N GLU A 49 41.59 -5.27 19.56
CA GLU A 49 42.07 -5.58 18.20
C GLU A 49 42.05 -7.13 18.08
N LYS A 50 41.73 -7.66 16.89
CA LYS A 50 42.12 -8.94 16.23
C LYS A 50 42.43 -10.23 17.04
N LYS A 51 41.94 -11.39 16.55
CA LYS A 51 42.62 -12.26 15.55
C LYS A 51 41.85 -13.59 15.30
N GLU A 52 41.82 -13.99 14.03
CA GLU A 52 41.58 -15.36 13.55
C GLU A 52 42.64 -16.36 14.05
N PRO A 53 42.42 -17.67 13.81
CA PRO A 53 43.24 -18.30 12.77
C PRO A 53 42.50 -19.25 11.81
N ASP A 54 43.09 -19.31 10.63
CA ASP A 54 42.83 -20.13 9.45
C ASP A 54 43.34 -21.60 9.58
N ALA A 55 42.88 -22.44 8.64
CA ALA A 55 43.58 -23.58 7.98
C ALA A 55 42.98 -25.02 8.05
N LYS A 56 42.13 -25.34 7.05
CA LYS A 56 42.27 -26.36 5.98
C LYS A 56 42.79 -27.79 6.26
N SER A 57 42.02 -28.82 5.87
CA SER A 57 42.51 -30.02 5.14
C SER A 57 41.38 -30.85 4.50
N ASN A 58 41.68 -31.49 3.37
CA ASN A 58 40.79 -32.19 2.43
C ASN A 58 40.60 -33.69 2.77
N ASN A 59 39.47 -34.31 2.38
CA ASN A 59 39.50 -35.53 1.53
C ASN A 59 38.12 -35.98 1.01
N GLU A 60 38.19 -36.63 -0.15
CA GLU A 60 37.17 -37.05 -1.12
C GLU A 60 36.67 -38.48 -0.84
N GLY A 61 35.43 -38.82 -1.27
CA GLY A 61 35.04 -40.24 -1.51
C GLY A 61 33.64 -40.71 -1.10
N SER A 62 32.66 -40.48 -1.98
CA SER A 62 31.47 -41.32 -2.31
C SER A 62 30.76 -42.18 -1.25
N THR A 63 29.47 -41.89 -1.00
CA THR A 63 28.40 -42.92 -1.08
C THR A 63 26.98 -42.34 -1.29
N LYS A 64 26.37 -42.73 -2.43
CA LYS A 64 24.92 -42.93 -2.73
C LYS A 64 23.96 -41.71 -2.78
N PRO A 65 23.24 -41.49 -3.90
CA PRO A 65 22.16 -40.50 -3.97
C PRO A 65 20.93 -41.02 -3.21
N LYS A 66 20.50 -40.29 -2.17
CA LYS A 66 19.13 -40.38 -1.67
C LYS A 66 18.25 -39.54 -2.60
N THR A 67 17.62 -40.23 -3.54
CA THR A 67 16.34 -39.83 -4.10
C THR A 67 15.34 -39.77 -2.97
N ASP A 68 14.92 -38.56 -2.60
CA ASP A 68 13.58 -38.27 -2.06
C ASP A 68 13.40 -36.75 -2.07
N SER A 69 13.37 -36.18 -3.28
CA SER A 69 12.61 -34.95 -3.49
C SER A 69 11.21 -35.39 -3.86
N SER A 70 10.33 -35.48 -2.86
CA SER A 70 8.89 -35.38 -3.11
C SER A 70 8.60 -33.96 -3.59
N THR A 71 8.94 -33.67 -4.84
CA THR A 71 8.36 -32.54 -5.55
C THR A 71 6.88 -32.89 -5.65
N LYS A 72 6.07 -32.34 -4.73
CA LYS A 72 4.67 -32.11 -5.05
C LYS A 72 4.73 -31.20 -6.26
N ASP A 73 4.59 -31.78 -7.45
CA ASP A 73 4.37 -31.04 -8.68
C ASP A 73 3.05 -30.29 -8.49
N THR A 74 3.15 -29.11 -7.88
CA THR A 74 2.10 -28.10 -7.89
C THR A 74 1.87 -27.83 -9.36
N VAL A 75 0.77 -28.35 -9.90
CA VAL A 75 0.38 -28.11 -11.29
C VAL A 75 0.28 -26.61 -11.47
N ILE A 76 1.25 -26.06 -12.18
CA ILE A 76 1.35 -24.63 -12.44
C ILE A 76 0.27 -24.27 -13.45
N ASN A 77 -0.61 -23.34 -13.09
CA ASN A 77 -1.69 -22.96 -13.97
C ASN A 77 -1.26 -21.81 -14.90
N GLN A 78 -1.13 -22.11 -16.19
CA GLN A 78 -0.78 -21.12 -17.20
C GLN A 78 -1.80 -19.97 -17.30
N LYS A 79 -3.09 -20.24 -17.02
CA LYS A 79 -4.13 -19.21 -16.98
C LYS A 79 -3.86 -18.22 -15.84
N SER A 80 -3.50 -18.71 -14.65
CA SER A 80 -3.14 -17.85 -13.52
C SER A 80 -1.91 -17.00 -13.84
N ILE A 81 -0.88 -17.58 -14.46
CA ILE A 81 0.33 -16.84 -14.88
C ILE A 81 -0.01 -15.72 -15.85
N ASN A 82 -0.82 -16.01 -16.89
CA ASN A 82 -1.22 -15.00 -17.85
C ASN A 82 -2.05 -13.89 -17.18
N TYR A 83 -2.98 -14.27 -16.31
CA TYR A 83 -3.78 -13.30 -15.57
C TYR A 83 -2.92 -12.39 -14.70
N VAL A 84 -1.87 -12.92 -14.02
CA VAL A 84 -0.92 -12.09 -13.27
C VAL A 84 -0.19 -11.08 -14.16
N LYS A 85 0.16 -11.45 -15.41
CA LYS A 85 0.74 -10.50 -16.36
C LYS A 85 -0.25 -9.40 -16.73
N ASP A 86 -1.52 -9.75 -16.95
CA ASP A 86 -2.57 -8.77 -17.24
C ASP A 86 -2.77 -7.81 -16.05
N LEU A 87 -2.73 -8.31 -14.81
CA LEU A 87 -2.76 -7.49 -13.60
C LEU A 87 -1.60 -6.49 -13.57
N PHE A 88 -0.40 -6.93 -13.96
CA PHE A 88 0.79 -6.08 -14.00
C PHE A 88 0.69 -5.01 -15.09
N GLU A 89 0.15 -5.33 -16.26
CA GLU A 89 -0.10 -4.35 -17.33
C GLU A 89 -1.13 -3.30 -16.90
N LEU A 90 -2.25 -3.70 -16.30
CA LEU A 90 -3.24 -2.77 -15.74
C LEU A 90 -2.64 -1.87 -14.64
N ALA A 91 -1.78 -2.43 -13.80
CA ALA A 91 -1.13 -1.68 -12.73
C ALA A 91 -0.20 -0.58 -13.26
N LYS A 92 0.33 -0.67 -14.50
CA LYS A 92 1.11 0.42 -15.11
C LYS A 92 0.28 1.69 -15.29
N GLU A 93 -1.03 1.53 -15.42
CA GLU A 93 -2.01 2.62 -15.54
C GLU A 93 -2.70 2.95 -14.20
N GLY A 94 -2.24 2.37 -13.08
CA GLY A 94 -2.86 2.57 -11.78
C GLY A 94 -4.18 1.80 -11.57
N LYS A 95 -4.51 0.85 -12.46
CA LYS A 95 -5.83 0.18 -12.49
C LYS A 95 -5.78 -1.24 -11.97
N VAL A 96 -6.96 -1.71 -11.53
CA VAL A 96 -7.25 -3.13 -11.28
C VAL A 96 -8.35 -3.61 -12.25
N PRO A 97 -8.52 -4.92 -12.48
CA PRO A 97 -9.57 -5.42 -13.35
C PRO A 97 -10.97 -4.98 -12.92
N ASN A 98 -11.84 -4.72 -13.91
CA ASN A 98 -13.27 -4.40 -13.72
C ASN A 98 -13.56 -3.14 -12.89
N VAL A 99 -12.57 -2.27 -12.70
CA VAL A 99 -12.70 -1.00 -11.99
C VAL A 99 -12.33 0.14 -12.95
N PRO A 100 -13.23 1.10 -13.21
CA PRO A 100 -12.98 2.19 -14.16
C PRO A 100 -12.14 3.33 -13.56
N PHE A 101 -11.70 3.18 -12.31
CA PHE A 101 -10.96 4.18 -11.55
C PHE A 101 -9.55 3.69 -11.26
N ALA A 102 -8.61 4.62 -11.16
CA ALA A 102 -7.19 4.31 -11.01
C ALA A 102 -6.58 5.07 -9.82
N ALA A 103 -5.51 4.52 -9.25
CA ALA A 103 -4.63 5.26 -8.37
C ALA A 103 -4.02 6.45 -9.12
N HIS A 104 -3.59 7.47 -8.38
CA HIS A 104 -3.02 8.73 -8.87
C HIS A 104 -4.02 9.67 -9.57
N THR A 105 -4.92 9.14 -10.39
CA THR A 105 -5.86 9.96 -11.18
C THR A 105 -7.30 9.92 -10.68
N GLY A 106 -7.68 8.93 -9.87
CA GLY A 106 -9.00 8.83 -9.27
C GLY A 106 -9.22 9.84 -8.15
N ASP A 107 -10.47 10.24 -7.98
CA ASP A 107 -10.95 11.10 -6.90
C ASP A 107 -12.12 10.43 -6.18
N ILE A 108 -12.08 10.35 -4.85
CA ILE A 108 -13.10 9.62 -4.09
C ILE A 108 -14.49 10.26 -4.17
N GLU A 109 -14.59 11.58 -4.32
CA GLU A 109 -15.87 12.29 -4.42
C GLU A 109 -16.55 11.98 -5.76
N GLU A 110 -15.76 11.91 -6.84
CA GLU A 110 -16.24 11.49 -8.16
C GLU A 110 -16.67 10.02 -8.16
N ILE A 111 -15.91 9.15 -7.50
CA ILE A 111 -16.25 7.74 -7.34
C ILE A 111 -17.56 7.60 -6.59
N GLU A 112 -17.74 8.31 -5.47
CA GLU A 112 -19.00 8.25 -4.72
C GLU A 112 -20.18 8.84 -5.48
N LYS A 113 -19.95 9.85 -6.33
CA LYS A 113 -20.98 10.36 -7.24
C LYS A 113 -21.39 9.31 -8.27
N ALA A 114 -20.45 8.50 -8.77
CA ALA A 114 -20.72 7.47 -9.76
C ALA A 114 -21.31 6.19 -9.16
N TRP A 115 -20.87 5.80 -7.96
CA TRP A 115 -21.19 4.50 -7.35
C TRP A 115 -22.11 4.58 -6.13
N GLY A 116 -22.43 5.78 -5.64
CA GLY A 116 -23.06 6.00 -4.34
C GLY A 116 -22.01 6.11 -3.22
N LYS A 117 -22.47 6.41 -2.00
CA LYS A 117 -21.58 6.48 -0.83
C LYS A 117 -20.94 5.13 -0.53
N ALA A 118 -19.70 5.16 -0.03
CA ALA A 118 -19.03 3.96 0.44
C ALA A 118 -19.82 3.31 1.60
N ASP A 119 -19.80 1.98 1.67
CA ASP A 119 -20.41 1.21 2.77
C ASP A 119 -19.72 1.49 4.10
N LYS A 120 -18.40 1.75 4.03
CA LYS A 120 -17.56 2.08 5.18
C LYS A 120 -16.40 2.96 4.76
N THR A 121 -16.12 3.99 5.56
CA THR A 121 -14.91 4.80 5.41
C THR A 121 -14.17 4.87 6.73
N GLU A 122 -12.89 4.49 6.75
CA GLU A 122 -12.08 4.45 7.97
C GLU A 122 -10.62 4.86 7.73
N GLN A 123 -9.97 5.38 8.76
CA GLN A 123 -8.54 5.70 8.69
C GLN A 123 -7.74 4.40 8.72
N ALA A 124 -6.83 4.21 7.77
CA ALA A 124 -5.88 3.10 7.76
C ALA A 124 -4.56 3.50 7.09
N GLY A 125 -3.44 3.16 7.72
CA GLY A 125 -2.11 3.59 7.25
C GLY A 125 -2.05 5.12 7.11
N ASN A 126 -1.69 5.60 5.92
CA ASN A 126 -1.43 7.02 5.67
C ASN A 126 -2.66 7.85 5.23
N GLY A 127 -3.85 7.24 5.12
CA GLY A 127 -5.04 7.92 4.61
C GLY A 127 -6.35 7.27 5.03
N MET A 128 -7.43 7.70 4.36
CA MET A 128 -8.75 7.14 4.56
C MET A 128 -9.00 6.03 3.53
N TYR A 129 -9.75 5.01 3.90
CA TYR A 129 -10.13 3.91 3.03
C TYR A 129 -11.65 3.81 2.94
N ALA A 130 -12.18 4.03 1.75
CA ALA A 130 -13.58 3.87 1.41
C ALA A 130 -13.80 2.47 0.80
N THR A 131 -14.69 1.68 1.38
CA THR A 131 -15.01 0.32 0.96
C THR A 131 -16.36 0.27 0.28
N PHE A 132 -16.39 -0.34 -0.91
CA PHE A 132 -17.58 -0.60 -1.72
C PHE A 132 -17.77 -2.11 -1.80
N THR A 133 -18.44 -2.67 -0.79
CA THR A 133 -18.61 -4.12 -0.59
C THR A 133 -19.24 -4.78 -1.80
N ASN A 134 -20.30 -4.20 -2.36
CA ASN A 134 -20.97 -4.74 -3.55
C ASN A 134 -20.11 -4.70 -4.82
N LYS A 135 -19.02 -3.93 -4.81
CA LYS A 135 -18.03 -3.86 -5.90
C LYS A 135 -16.80 -4.71 -5.64
N ASN A 136 -16.65 -5.29 -4.44
CA ASN A 136 -15.44 -5.98 -4.00
C ASN A 136 -14.17 -5.12 -4.15
N VAL A 137 -14.29 -3.81 -3.84
CA VAL A 137 -13.22 -2.82 -4.04
C VAL A 137 -13.14 -1.89 -2.84
N SER A 138 -11.93 -1.47 -2.50
CA SER A 138 -11.70 -0.35 -1.58
C SER A 138 -10.71 0.64 -2.19
N PHE A 139 -10.90 1.92 -1.91
CA PHE A 139 -10.02 3.00 -2.35
C PHE A 139 -9.38 3.66 -1.15
N GLY A 140 -8.05 3.68 -1.11
CA GLY A 140 -7.28 4.54 -0.22
C GLY A 140 -7.13 5.92 -0.84
N PHE A 141 -7.46 6.97 -0.09
CA PHE A 141 -7.40 8.35 -0.57
C PHE A 141 -6.81 9.29 0.49
N ASN A 142 -6.10 10.32 0.01
CA ASN A 142 -5.46 11.32 0.86
C ASN A 142 -6.43 12.46 1.22
N LYS A 143 -5.97 13.45 2.01
CA LYS A 143 -6.82 14.57 2.45
C LYS A 143 -7.38 15.42 1.31
N GLY A 144 -6.78 15.38 0.12
CA GLY A 144 -7.24 16.08 -1.07
C GLY A 144 -8.13 15.24 -1.98
N SER A 145 -8.77 14.19 -1.45
CA SER A 145 -9.68 13.28 -2.16
C SER A 145 -9.04 12.41 -3.26
N GLN A 146 -7.77 12.64 -3.59
CA GLN A 146 -7.01 11.85 -4.56
C GLN A 146 -6.80 10.41 -4.06
N VAL A 147 -7.14 9.45 -4.92
CA VAL A 147 -6.93 8.01 -4.70
C VAL A 147 -5.46 7.66 -4.87
N PHE A 148 -4.87 7.06 -3.83
CA PHE A 148 -3.49 6.53 -3.87
C PHE A 148 -3.45 4.99 -3.81
N ASP A 149 -4.53 4.31 -3.47
CA ASP A 149 -4.59 2.83 -3.41
C ASP A 149 -5.90 2.35 -4.02
N VAL A 150 -5.82 1.46 -5.01
CA VAL A 150 -6.98 0.73 -5.53
C VAL A 150 -6.85 -0.74 -5.14
N ARG A 151 -7.72 -1.20 -4.24
CA ARG A 151 -7.76 -2.59 -3.78
C ARG A 151 -8.86 -3.37 -4.46
N SER A 152 -8.54 -4.56 -4.93
CA SER A 152 -9.49 -5.49 -5.55
C SER A 152 -9.55 -6.80 -4.77
N TYR A 153 -10.76 -7.18 -4.38
CA TYR A 153 -11.08 -8.42 -3.65
C TYR A 153 -11.82 -9.44 -4.52
N HIS A 154 -11.77 -9.26 -5.85
CA HIS A 154 -12.45 -10.11 -6.82
C HIS A 154 -12.03 -11.58 -6.70
N ALA A 155 -13.00 -12.50 -6.86
CA ALA A 155 -12.82 -13.91 -6.53
C ALA A 155 -11.77 -14.62 -7.40
N GLU A 156 -11.55 -14.15 -8.62
CA GLU A 156 -10.55 -14.66 -9.56
C GLU A 156 -9.13 -14.57 -9.00
N LEU A 157 -8.87 -13.64 -8.08
CA LEU A 157 -7.56 -13.52 -7.42
C LEU A 157 -7.28 -14.73 -6.53
N LYS A 158 -8.32 -15.33 -5.93
CA LYS A 158 -8.20 -16.39 -4.92
C LYS A 158 -7.71 -17.73 -5.48
N SER A 159 -7.52 -17.86 -6.80
CA SER A 159 -6.85 -19.01 -7.42
C SER A 159 -5.35 -18.82 -7.58
N ILE A 160 -4.83 -17.60 -7.45
CA ILE A 160 -3.43 -17.27 -7.71
C ILE A 160 -2.57 -17.62 -6.50
N THR A 161 -1.46 -18.33 -6.75
CA THR A 161 -0.44 -18.69 -5.77
C THR A 161 0.81 -17.82 -5.91
N LEU A 162 1.64 -17.76 -4.86
CA LEU A 162 2.95 -17.09 -4.93
C LEU A 162 3.81 -17.65 -6.07
N GLN A 163 3.82 -18.97 -6.26
CA GLN A 163 4.64 -19.63 -7.27
C GLN A 163 4.27 -19.18 -8.69
N GLU A 164 2.98 -18.99 -8.97
CA GLU A 164 2.51 -18.48 -10.27
C GLU A 164 2.87 -17.00 -10.45
N ILE A 165 2.78 -16.20 -9.39
CA ILE A 165 3.21 -14.80 -9.42
C ILE A 165 4.71 -14.71 -9.74
N GLU A 166 5.53 -15.51 -9.05
CA GLU A 166 6.98 -15.50 -9.26
C GLU A 166 7.36 -16.02 -10.65
N LYS A 167 6.62 -16.98 -11.20
CA LYS A 167 6.80 -17.41 -12.60
C LYS A 167 6.39 -16.34 -13.61
N ALA A 168 5.41 -15.51 -13.29
CA ALA A 168 4.93 -14.45 -14.18
C ALA A 168 5.85 -13.22 -14.16
N LEU A 169 6.29 -12.80 -12.98
CA LEU A 169 6.90 -11.49 -12.74
C LEU A 169 8.32 -11.55 -12.15
N GLY A 170 8.83 -12.74 -11.80
CA GLY A 170 10.09 -12.88 -11.05
C GLY A 170 9.90 -12.69 -9.55
N LYS A 171 10.99 -12.46 -8.82
CA LYS A 171 10.94 -12.24 -7.36
C LYS A 171 10.36 -10.85 -7.03
N PRO A 172 9.64 -10.69 -5.90
CA PRO A 172 9.15 -9.39 -5.45
C PRO A 172 10.31 -8.45 -5.13
N ALA A 173 10.10 -7.14 -5.26
CA ALA A 173 11.05 -6.12 -4.85
C ALA A 173 11.18 -6.05 -3.32
N SER A 174 10.10 -6.33 -2.58
CA SER A 174 10.12 -6.50 -1.13
C SER A 174 8.97 -7.38 -0.66
N VAL A 175 9.12 -7.96 0.53
CA VAL A 175 8.05 -8.68 1.22
C VAL A 175 7.83 -8.02 2.58
N LYS A 176 6.58 -7.68 2.88
CA LYS A 176 6.17 -7.09 4.17
C LYS A 176 5.23 -8.05 4.88
N VAL A 177 5.12 -7.92 6.20
CA VAL A 177 4.21 -8.71 7.04
C VAL A 177 3.21 -7.77 7.69
N ASN A 178 1.94 -8.14 7.67
CA ASN A 178 0.87 -7.44 8.40
C ASN A 178 -0.02 -8.48 9.08
N GLY A 179 0.13 -8.67 10.39
CA GLY A 179 -0.50 -9.79 11.09
C GLY A 179 -0.10 -11.14 10.49
N GLU A 180 -1.09 -11.92 10.06
CA GLU A 180 -0.88 -13.22 9.41
C GLU A 180 -0.75 -13.15 7.88
N ASP A 181 -0.76 -11.94 7.31
CA ASP A 181 -0.63 -11.73 5.88
C ASP A 181 0.81 -11.43 5.47
N GLN A 182 1.21 -11.99 4.33
CA GLN A 182 2.43 -11.62 3.62
C GLN A 182 2.06 -10.76 2.41
N ILE A 183 2.73 -9.61 2.29
CA ILE A 183 2.51 -8.63 1.25
C ILE A 183 3.72 -8.64 0.32
N TYR A 184 3.53 -9.17 -0.88
CA TYR A 184 4.55 -9.27 -1.92
C TYR A 184 4.47 -8.04 -2.82
N VAL A 185 5.48 -7.18 -2.79
CA VAL A 185 5.48 -5.89 -3.48
C VAL A 185 6.31 -5.98 -4.75
N TYR A 186 5.68 -5.69 -5.89
CA TYR A 186 6.34 -5.57 -7.19
C TYR A 186 6.33 -4.10 -7.61
N LYS A 187 7.51 -3.55 -7.92
CA LYS A 187 7.61 -2.22 -8.51
C LYS A 187 7.15 -2.31 -9.96
N VAL A 188 6.14 -1.53 -10.34
CA VAL A 188 5.56 -1.55 -11.69
C VAL A 188 6.23 -0.50 -12.56
N ASN A 189 6.29 0.74 -12.05
CA ASN A 189 7.02 1.85 -12.65
C ASN A 189 7.43 2.83 -11.53
N ASN A 190 7.72 4.09 -11.86
CA ASN A 190 8.09 5.10 -10.85
C ASN A 190 6.89 5.58 -10.01
N GLN A 191 5.67 5.45 -10.54
CA GLN A 191 4.44 5.89 -9.88
C GLN A 191 3.79 4.77 -9.06
N PHE A 192 3.79 3.53 -9.57
CA PHE A 192 2.95 2.46 -9.04
C PHE A 192 3.72 1.23 -8.54
N GLU A 193 3.19 0.65 -7.48
CA GLU A 193 3.47 -0.69 -6.99
C GLU A 193 2.25 -1.59 -7.18
N LEU A 194 2.47 -2.85 -7.57
CA LEU A 194 1.47 -3.91 -7.51
C LEU A 194 1.78 -4.81 -6.31
N LYS A 195 0.84 -4.89 -5.38
CA LYS A 195 0.98 -5.66 -4.14
C LYS A 195 0.03 -6.84 -4.16
N PHE A 196 0.55 -8.02 -3.84
CA PHE A 196 -0.25 -9.23 -3.62
C PHE A 196 -0.28 -9.55 -2.13
N ILE A 197 -1.49 -9.59 -1.56
CA ILE A 197 -1.69 -9.90 -0.14
C ILE A 197 -2.10 -11.37 -0.04
N ILE A 198 -1.25 -12.17 0.60
CA ILE A 198 -1.41 -13.62 0.73
C ILE A 198 -1.46 -13.98 2.22
N PRO A 199 -2.64 -14.37 2.75
CA PRO A 199 -2.76 -14.88 4.10
C PRO A 199 -2.04 -16.22 4.24
N LYS A 200 -1.27 -16.41 5.32
CA LYS A 200 -0.60 -17.68 5.63
C LYS A 200 -1.56 -18.87 5.67
N SER A 201 -2.80 -18.65 6.11
CA SER A 201 -3.83 -19.69 6.23
C SER A 201 -4.25 -20.28 4.88
N THR A 202 -4.15 -19.51 3.79
CA THR A 202 -4.63 -19.94 2.47
C THR A 202 -3.49 -20.19 1.49
N GLY A 203 -2.37 -19.47 1.61
CA GLY A 203 -1.28 -19.50 0.63
C GLY A 203 -1.67 -18.98 -0.76
N LYS A 204 -2.84 -18.34 -0.89
CA LYS A 204 -3.36 -17.77 -2.13
C LYS A 204 -3.68 -16.29 -1.95
N VAL A 205 -3.73 -15.56 -3.07
CA VAL A 205 -4.03 -14.12 -3.05
C VAL A 205 -5.43 -13.87 -2.48
N ASN A 206 -5.51 -13.10 -1.41
CA ASN A 206 -6.78 -12.62 -0.88
C ASN A 206 -7.28 -11.42 -1.67
N HIS A 207 -6.39 -10.45 -1.88
CA HIS A 207 -6.64 -9.24 -2.64
C HIS A 207 -5.33 -8.69 -3.21
N ILE A 208 -5.47 -7.78 -4.16
CA ILE A 208 -4.36 -6.99 -4.69
C ILE A 208 -4.55 -5.52 -4.33
N SER A 209 -3.46 -4.76 -4.38
CA SER A 209 -3.43 -3.31 -4.24
C SER A 209 -2.54 -2.74 -5.34
N VAL A 210 -3.10 -1.83 -6.15
CA VAL A 210 -2.32 -0.97 -7.04
C VAL A 210 -2.16 0.37 -6.33
N PHE A 211 -0.92 0.62 -5.90
CA PHE A 211 -0.61 1.64 -4.92
C PHE A 211 0.35 2.68 -5.50
N SER A 212 0.05 3.94 -5.24
CA SER A 212 0.90 5.09 -5.54
C SER A 212 1.60 5.57 -4.26
N PRO A 213 2.88 5.26 -4.05
CA PRO A 213 3.58 5.66 -2.84
C PRO A 213 3.64 7.17 -2.63
N GLU A 214 3.87 7.93 -3.71
CA GLU A 214 4.03 9.39 -3.64
C GLU A 214 2.73 10.10 -3.24
N ASP A 215 1.59 9.60 -3.71
CA ASP A 215 0.27 10.18 -3.41
C ASP A 215 -0.25 9.78 -2.03
N SER A 216 0.35 8.74 -1.42
CA SER A 216 0.02 8.30 -0.06
C SER A 216 0.61 9.22 1.03
N ILE A 217 1.52 10.12 0.67
CA ILE A 217 2.16 11.06 1.59
C ILE A 217 1.33 12.34 1.64
N ASN A 218 0.82 12.69 2.82
CA ASN A 218 0.09 13.95 3.00
C ASN A 218 1.05 15.14 2.92
N LYS A 219 1.15 15.77 1.75
CA LYS A 219 1.95 17.00 1.54
C LYS A 219 1.33 18.27 2.14
N MET A 220 0.13 18.17 2.72
CA MET A 220 -0.59 19.28 3.37
C MET A 220 -0.32 19.39 4.89
N ALA A 221 0.66 18.64 5.41
CA ALA A 221 1.19 18.85 6.76
C ALA A 221 2.50 19.65 6.63
N GLY A 222 2.36 20.97 6.51
CA GLY A 222 3.44 21.95 6.57
C GLY A 222 3.14 23.00 7.62
#